data_AF-A0A9W7D0M3-F1
#
_entry.id   AF-A0A9W7D0M3-F1
#
_cell.length_a   1.000
_cell.length_b   1.000
_cell.length_c   1.000
_cell.angle_alpha   90.00
_cell.angle_beta   90.00
_cell.angle_gamma   90.00
#
_symmetry.space_group_name_H-M   'P 1'
#
loop_
_entity.id
_entity.type
_entity.pdbx_description
1 polymer ?
#
loop_
_entity_poly.entity_id
_entity_poly.type
_entity_poly.pdbx_seq_one_letter_code
_entity_poly.pdbx_strand_id
1 'polypeptide(L)'
;MTDLGHLRYFLGMEIEQDLSAGRVSIRQTKFAKDILEKFGMEKSNPVKTPQDPGLKLTKAMCEGGCSTKRPWPKYRIATLSGA
;
A
#
# COMPACT_ATOMS: atom_id res chain seq x y z
N MET A 1 -0.52 -17.87 -27.02
CA MET A 1 -0.35 -17.10 -25.77
C MET A 1 0.31 -18.02 -24.78
N THR A 2 1.59 -17.77 -24.50
CA THR A 2 2.39 -18.62 -23.61
C THR A 2 2.21 -18.12 -22.18
N ASP A 3 1.74 -19.00 -21.30
CA ASP A 3 1.75 -18.71 -19.87
C ASP A 3 3.21 -18.62 -19.40
N LEU A 4 3.58 -17.49 -18.80
CA LEU A 4 4.92 -17.27 -18.23
C LEU A 4 5.02 -17.84 -16.80
N GLY A 5 3.96 -18.53 -16.33
CA GLY A 5 3.86 -19.09 -15.01
C GLY A 5 3.52 -18.04 -13.95
N HIS A 6 3.74 -18.38 -12.68
CA HIS A 6 3.38 -17.51 -11.57
C HIS A 6 4.22 -16.23 -11.54
N LEU A 7 3.53 -15.09 -11.64
CA LEU A 7 4.10 -13.76 -11.43
C LEU A 7 4.64 -13.65 -9.99
N ARG A 8 5.98 -13.58 -9.87
CA ARG A 8 6.68 -13.42 -8.57
C ARG A 8 7.14 -11.99 -8.31
N TYR A 9 7.48 -11.25 -9.36
CA TYR A 9 7.94 -9.87 -9.26
C TYR A 9 7.37 -9.04 -10.40
N PHE A 10 6.76 -7.90 -10.08
CA PHE A 10 6.24 -6.95 -11.06
C PHE A 10 6.44 -5.52 -10.58
N LEU A 11 7.08 -4.67 -11.39
CA LEU A 11 7.36 -3.27 -11.06
C LEU A 11 8.03 -3.05 -9.68
N GLY A 12 8.87 -3.99 -9.24
CA GLY A 12 9.53 -3.93 -7.93
C GLY A 12 8.65 -4.37 -6.75
N MET A 13 7.45 -4.88 -7.02
CA MET A 13 6.58 -5.52 -6.04
C MET A 13 6.76 -7.03 -6.09
N GLU A 14 6.88 -7.65 -4.93
CA GLU A 14 6.92 -9.10 -4.78
C GLU A 14 5.49 -9.60 -4.66
N ILE A 15 5.16 -10.64 -5.43
CA ILE A 15 3.81 -11.17 -5.54
C ILE A 15 3.86 -12.65 -5.15
N GLU A 16 3.08 -13.00 -4.14
CA GLU A 16 2.91 -14.35 -3.63
C GLU A 16 1.47 -14.80 -3.92
N GLN A 17 1.33 -15.82 -4.76
CA GLN A 17 0.02 -16.32 -5.20
C GLN A 17 -0.20 -17.70 -4.57
N ASP A 18 -1.16 -17.78 -3.67
CA ASP A 18 -1.69 -19.03 -3.15
C ASP A 18 -2.97 -19.35 -3.92
N LEU A 19 -2.82 -20.17 -4.96
CA LEU A 19 -3.94 -20.56 -5.81
C LEU A 19 -4.93 -21.49 -5.12
N SER A 20 -4.47 -22.30 -4.17
CA SER A 20 -5.32 -23.19 -3.37
C SER A 20 -6.27 -22.41 -2.46
N ALA A 21 -5.79 -21.32 -1.86
CA ALA A 21 -6.61 -20.44 -1.04
C ALA A 21 -7.26 -19.28 -1.82
N GLY A 22 -7.00 -19.18 -3.14
CA GLY A 22 -7.48 -18.07 -3.98
C GLY A 22 -6.94 -16.71 -3.53
N ARG A 23 -5.75 -16.66 -2.92
CA ARG A 23 -5.18 -15.46 -2.31
C ARG A 23 -3.97 -14.98 -3.08
N VAL A 24 -3.92 -13.67 -3.31
CA VAL A 24 -2.72 -12.98 -3.81
C VAL A 24 -2.24 -12.00 -2.74
N SER A 25 -0.99 -12.16 -2.32
CA SER A 25 -0.34 -11.28 -1.36
C SER A 25 0.76 -10.50 -2.08
N ILE A 26 0.85 -9.20 -1.80
CA ILE A 26 1.84 -8.31 -2.41
C ILE A 26 2.73 -7.75 -1.30
N ARG A 27 4.05 -7.81 -1.49
CA ARG A 27 5.06 -7.23 -0.61
C ARG A 27 5.91 -6.22 -1.37
N GLN A 28 6.32 -5.16 -0.68
CA GLN A 28 7.18 -4.09 -1.23
C GLN A 28 8.34 -3.79 -0.28
N THR A 29 8.90 -4.84 0.34
CA THR A 29 9.93 -4.67 1.38
C THR A 29 11.20 -4.04 0.80
N LYS A 30 11.60 -4.43 -0.42
CA LYS A 30 12.75 -3.84 -1.10
C LYS A 30 12.53 -2.36 -1.38
N PHE A 31 11.41 -2.00 -2.00
CA PHE A 31 11.07 -0.61 -2.29
C PHE A 31 11.06 0.26 -1.02
N ALA A 32 10.45 -0.22 0.07
CA ALA A 32 10.44 0.52 1.33
C ALA A 32 11.86 0.76 1.87
N LYS A 33 12.75 -0.22 1.80
CA LYS A 33 14.17 -0.08 2.20
C LYS A 33 14.91 0.91 1.32
N ASP A 34 14.76 0.81 0.01
CA ASP A 34 15.41 1.70 -0.96
C ASP A 34 15.00 3.17 -0.72
N ILE A 35 13.73 3.41 -0.37
CA ILE A 35 13.23 4.74 -0.01
C ILE A 35 13.86 5.23 1.30
N LEU A 36 13.89 4.39 2.35
CA LEU A 36 14.50 4.78 3.62
C LEU A 36 15.98 5.13 3.44
N GLU A 37 16.73 4.33 2.69
CA GLU A 37 18.14 4.61 2.39
C GLU A 37 18.31 5.90 1.59
N LYS A 38 17.48 6.11 0.55
CA LYS A 38 17.53 7.32 -0.29
C LYS A 38 17.36 8.61 0.50
N PHE A 39 16.56 8.59 1.57
CA PHE A 39 16.33 9.76 2.42
C PHE A 39 17.15 9.75 3.72
N GLY A 40 18.08 8.80 3.90
CA GLY A 40 18.91 8.69 5.12
C GLY A 40 18.10 8.36 6.38
N MET A 41 17.00 7.63 6.23
CA MET A 41 16.04 7.28 7.28
C MET A 41 16.17 5.82 7.76
N GLU A 42 17.20 5.10 7.35
CA GLU A 42 17.41 3.68 7.66
C GLU A 42 17.60 3.41 9.16
N LYS A 43 18.04 4.40 9.93
CA LYS A 43 18.20 4.35 11.40
C LYS A 43 17.14 5.17 12.16
N SER A 44 16.10 5.64 11.48
CA SER A 44 15.04 6.41 12.14
C SER A 44 14.26 5.57 13.17
N ASN A 45 13.81 6.20 14.25
CA ASN A 45 13.03 5.52 15.27
C ASN A 45 11.66 5.12 14.71
N PRO A 46 11.26 3.84 14.76
CA PRO A 46 9.97 3.41 14.25
C PRO A 46 8.84 3.98 15.12
N VAL A 47 7.84 4.56 14.46
CA VAL A 47 6.62 5.07 15.08
C VAL A 47 5.41 4.41 14.41
N LYS A 48 4.42 4.00 15.20
CA LYS A 48 3.20 3.33 14.69
C LYS A 48 2.38 4.24 13.77
N THR A 49 2.37 5.53 14.07
CA THR A 49 1.71 6.58 13.28
C THR A 49 2.73 7.67 12.98
N PRO A 50 3.25 7.75 11.74
CA PRO A 50 4.27 8.74 11.37
C PRO A 50 3.72 10.17 11.34
N GLN A 51 2.39 10.33 11.32
CA GLN A 51 1.76 11.64 11.43
C GLN A 51 1.73 12.10 12.89
N ASP A 52 2.07 13.36 13.11
CA ASP A 52 1.88 14.02 14.40
C ASP A 52 0.39 13.95 14.80
N PRO A 53 0.05 13.39 15.98
CA PRO A 53 -1.34 13.27 16.44
C PRO A 53 -2.04 14.63 16.61
N GLY A 54 -1.30 15.73 16.76
CA GLY A 54 -1.84 17.09 16.84
C GLY A 54 -2.04 17.76 15.48
N LEU A 55 -1.51 17.20 14.39
CA LEU A 55 -1.57 17.82 13.07
C LEU A 55 -2.96 17.70 12.45
N LYS A 56 -3.68 18.82 12.39
CA LYS A 56 -4.95 18.93 11.68
C LYS A 56 -4.72 19.34 10.23
N LEU A 57 -4.81 18.39 9.31
CA LEU A 57 -4.76 18.66 7.88
C LEU A 57 -6.03 19.41 7.45
N THR A 58 -5.86 20.61 6.90
CA THR A 58 -6.96 21.41 6.35
C THR A 58 -6.84 21.49 4.83
N LYS A 59 -7.96 21.73 4.13
CA LYS A 59 -7.98 21.84 2.67
C LYS A 59 -7.05 22.93 2.12
N ALA A 60 -6.79 23.97 2.93
CA ALA A 60 -5.90 25.07 2.59
C ALA A 60 -4.42 24.66 2.53
N MET A 61 -4.05 23.52 3.13
CA MET A 61 -2.66 23.03 3.18
C MET A 61 -2.27 22.22 1.93
N CYS A 62 -3.20 21.94 1.02
CA CYS A 62 -2.88 21.32 -0.27
C CYS A 62 -2.50 22.38 -1.30
N GLU A 63 -1.21 22.47 -1.62
CA GLU A 63 -0.76 23.23 -2.79
C GLU A 63 -1.26 22.53 -4.07
N GLY A 64 -2.27 23.12 -4.73
CA GLY A 64 -2.82 22.63 -6.00
C GLY A 64 -4.29 22.22 -6.02
N GLY A 65 -5.02 22.33 -4.90
CA GLY A 65 -6.46 22.11 -4.85
C GLY A 65 -6.88 20.65 -5.10
N CYS A 66 -7.32 19.96 -4.05
CA CYS A 66 -7.92 18.63 -4.20
C CYS A 66 -9.32 18.77 -4.82
N SER A 67 -9.41 18.76 -6.15
CA SER A 67 -10.68 18.50 -6.83
C SER A 67 -11.03 17.04 -6.63
N THR A 68 -11.81 16.73 -5.58
CA THR A 68 -12.40 15.41 -5.39
C THR A 68 -13.41 15.14 -6.52
N LYS A 69 -12.93 14.69 -7.68
CA LYS A 69 -13.79 14.15 -8.73
C LYS A 69 -14.14 12.71 -8.39
N ARG A 70 -15.31 12.60 -7.75
CA ARG A 70 -16.14 11.42 -7.45
C ARG A 70 -15.59 10.43 -6.40
N PRO A 71 -16.46 9.95 -5.48
CA PRO A 71 -16.09 8.90 -4.54
C PRO A 71 -15.85 7.58 -5.28
N TRP A 72 -14.83 6.83 -4.86
CA TRP A 72 -14.61 5.45 -5.27
C TRP A 72 -15.86 4.60 -5.01
N PRO A 73 -16.24 3.66 -5.89
CA PRO A 73 -17.29 2.69 -5.59
C PRO A 73 -16.93 1.95 -4.30
N LYS A 74 -17.81 1.99 -3.31
CA LYS A 74 -17.64 1.26 -2.06
C LYS A 74 -17.79 -0.24 -2.34
N TYR A 75 -16.69 -0.93 -2.63
CA TYR A 75 -16.69 -2.39 -2.57
C TYR A 75 -16.77 -2.78 -1.09
N ARG A 76 -17.95 -3.26 -0.68
CA ARG A 76 -18.21 -3.78 0.66
C ARG A 76 -17.50 -5.13 0.76
N ILE A 77 -16.41 -5.22 1.51
CA ILE A 77 -15.83 -6.51 1.90
C ILE A 77 -16.86 -7.14 2.85
N ALA A 78 -17.57 -8.16 2.38
CA ALA A 78 -18.44 -8.96 3.23
C ALA A 78 -17.57 -9.78 4.17
N THR A 79 -17.58 -9.47 5.46
CA THR A 79 -17.10 -10.39 6.48
C THR A 79 -18.07 -11.57 6.55
N LEU A 80 -17.61 -12.75 6.14
CA LEU A 80 -18.29 -14.02 6.44
C LEU A 80 -18.14 -14.26 7.96
N SER A 81 -19.14 -13.84 8.73
CA SER A 81 -19.38 -14.39 10.05
C SER A 81 -20.12 -15.71 9.86
N GLY A 82 -19.44 -16.82 10.13
CA GLY A 82 -20.01 -18.15 9.98
C GLY A 82 -19.09 -19.24 10.53
N ALA A 83 -19.03 -19.34 11.86
CA ALA A 83 -18.95 -20.57 12.67
C ALA A 83 -18.87 -20.18 14.14
#